data_AF-A0A316RTR0-F1
#
_entry.id   AF-A0A316RTR0-F1
#
_cell.length_a   1.000
_cell.length_b   1.000
_cell.length_c   1.000
_cell.angle_alpha   90.00
_cell.angle_beta   90.00
_cell.angle_gamma   90.00
#
_symmetry.space_group_name_H-M   'P 1'
#
loop_
_entity.id
_entity.type
_entity.pdbx_description
1 polymer ?
#
loop_
_entity_poly.entity_id
_entity_poly.type
_entity_poly.pdbx_seq_one_letter_code
_entity_poly.pdbx_strand_id
1 'polypeptide(L)'
;MEEVCFQIIANVGMAKSMYIEAIGKAKEGDLDGARELIKQGSDAFVEGHNVHLQLLANDAGGKSVEFSMLLMHAEDQLMGAETFRIVAEDFIDVYERLGK
;
A
#
# COMPACT_ATOMS: atom_id res chain seq x y z
N MET A 1 8.59 12.50 -14.42
CA MET A 1 7.19 12.12 -14.10
C MET A 1 7.01 10.61 -14.22
N GLU A 2 7.30 10.01 -15.37
CA GLU A 2 7.13 8.55 -15.56
C GLU A 2 7.88 7.69 -14.54
N GLU A 3 9.16 7.97 -14.29
CA GLU A 3 9.97 7.25 -13.30
C GLU A 3 9.38 7.34 -11.88
N VAL A 4 8.85 8.51 -11.52
CA VAL A 4 8.18 8.74 -10.23
C VAL A 4 6.91 7.88 -10.13
N CYS A 5 6.10 7.83 -11.19
CA CYS A 5 4.91 6.99 -11.22
C CYS A 5 5.27 5.50 -11.13
N PHE A 6 6.31 5.04 -11.84
CA PHE A 6 6.77 3.65 -11.75
C PHE A 6 7.27 3.30 -10.35
N GLN A 7 7.97 4.22 -9.68
CA GLN A 7 8.42 4.01 -8.30
C GLN A 7 7.24 3.87 -7.34
N ILE A 8 6.21 4.72 -7.49
CA ILE A 8 4.97 4.60 -6.71
C ILE A 8 4.33 3.23 -6.98
N ILE A 9 4.07 2.90 -8.24
CA ILE A 9 3.38 1.66 -8.65
C ILE A 9 4.10 0.42 -8.13
N ALA A 10 5.43 0.35 -8.27
CA ALA A 10 6.21 -0.81 -7.83
C ALA A 10 6.12 -1.01 -6.32
N ASN A 11 6.32 0.05 -5.54
CA ASN A 11 6.34 -0.02 -4.08
C ASN A 11 4.94 -0.28 -3.50
N VAL A 12 3.92 0.46 -3.94
CA VAL A 12 2.55 0.28 -3.44
C VAL A 12 1.91 -1.01 -3.96
N GLY A 13 2.31 -1.47 -5.15
CA GLY A 13 1.91 -2.76 -5.70
C GLY A 13 2.45 -3.92 -4.85
N MET A 14 3.72 -3.86 -4.45
CA MET A 14 4.32 -4.83 -3.53
C MET A 14 3.60 -4.83 -2.18
N ALA A 15 3.36 -3.65 -1.60
CA ALA A 15 2.64 -3.50 -0.35
C ALA A 15 1.25 -4.14 -0.40
N LYS A 16 0.48 -3.84 -1.46
CA LYS A 16 -0.86 -4.41 -1.67
C LYS A 16 -0.83 -5.93 -1.75
N SER A 17 0.14 -6.51 -2.45
CA SER A 17 0.32 -7.96 -2.51
C SER A 17 0.58 -8.56 -1.12
N MET A 18 1.45 -7.95 -0.32
CA MET A 18 1.73 -8.40 1.05
C MET A 18 0.49 -8.32 1.95
N TYR A 19 -0.33 -7.26 1.84
CA TYR A 19 -1.58 -7.15 2.60
C TYR A 19 -2.59 -8.24 2.23
N ILE A 20 -2.71 -8.56 0.95
CA ILE A 20 -3.59 -9.65 0.48
C ILE A 20 -3.08 -11.00 0.99
N GLU A 21 -1.76 -11.23 0.97
CA GLU A 21 -1.13 -12.44 1.49
C GLU A 21 -1.31 -12.57 3.01
N ALA A 22 -1.23 -11.46 3.76
CA ALA A 22 -1.47 -11.42 5.20
C ALA A 22 -2.87 -11.93 5.56
N ILE A 23 -3.89 -11.54 4.79
CA ILE A 23 -5.25 -12.07 4.95
C ILE A 23 -5.27 -13.59 4.73
N GLY A 24 -4.50 -14.10 3.76
CA GLY A 24 -4.32 -15.53 3.51
C GLY A 24 -3.72 -16.26 4.72
N LYS A 25 -2.66 -15.72 5.30
CA LYS A 25 -2.02 -16.26 6.51
C LYS A 25 -2.96 -16.28 7.71
N ALA A 26 -3.69 -15.19 7.94
CA ALA A 26 -4.68 -15.12 9.02
C ALA A 26 -5.81 -16.15 8.84
N LYS A 27 -6.26 -16.41 7.60
CA LYS A 27 -7.25 -17.46 7.30
C LYS A 27 -6.79 -18.86 7.69
N GLU A 28 -5.49 -19.10 7.62
CA GLU A 28 -4.83 -20.37 7.97
C GLU A 28 -4.51 -20.49 9.46
N GLY A 29 -4.72 -19.43 10.26
CA GLY A 29 -4.37 -19.36 11.68
C GLY A 29 -2.93 -18.89 11.95
N ASP A 30 -2.17 -18.55 10.91
CA ASP A 30 -0.82 -18.00 11.02
C ASP A 30 -0.88 -16.49 11.26
N LEU A 31 -1.30 -16.09 12.47
CA LEU A 31 -1.45 -14.68 12.85
C LEU A 31 -0.11 -13.95 12.92
N ASP A 32 0.95 -14.62 13.37
CA ASP A 32 2.29 -14.04 13.43
C ASP A 32 2.82 -13.74 12.02
N GLY A 33 2.69 -14.71 11.09
CA GLY A 33 3.04 -14.50 9.68
C GLY A 33 2.20 -13.42 9.02
N ALA A 34 0.92 -13.32 9.35
CA ALA A 34 0.05 -12.25 8.86
C ALA A 34 0.52 -10.87 9.33
N ARG A 35 0.82 -10.70 10.63
CA ARG A 35 1.30 -9.43 11.20
C ARG A 35 2.66 -9.03 10.62
N GLU A 36 3.55 -9.98 10.37
CA GLU A 36 4.84 -9.72 9.73
C GLU A 36 4.66 -9.25 8.27
N LEU A 37 3.75 -9.86 7.50
CA LEU A 37 3.44 -9.40 6.15
C LEU A 37 2.82 -7.99 6.13
N ILE A 38 1.96 -7.64 7.10
CA ILE A 38 1.44 -6.27 7.25
C ILE A 38 2.59 -5.28 7.47
N LYS A 39 3.55 -5.64 8.32
CA LYS A 39 4.70 -4.78 8.60
C LYS A 39 5.57 -4.58 7.36
N GLN A 40 5.95 -5.66 6.67
CA GLN A 40 6.74 -5.57 5.43
C GLN A 40 6.00 -4.78 4.35
N GLY A 41 4.69 -4.99 4.21
CA GLY A 41 3.86 -4.22 3.29
C GLY A 41 3.83 -2.74 3.65
N SER A 42 3.76 -2.41 4.94
CA SER A 42 3.76 -1.03 5.43
C SER A 42 5.08 -0.33 5.15
N ASP A 43 6.21 -1.03 5.33
CA ASP A 43 7.54 -0.50 5.00
C ASP A 43 7.63 -0.17 3.50
N ALA A 44 7.21 -1.08 2.62
CA ALA A 44 7.16 -0.84 1.17
C ALA A 44 6.18 0.28 0.80
N PHE A 45 5.01 0.35 1.45
CA PHE A 45 4.02 1.39 1.21
C PHE A 45 4.58 2.77 1.55
N VAL A 46 5.28 2.92 2.67
CA VAL A 46 5.90 4.18 3.09
C VAL A 46 6.88 4.69 2.04
N GLU A 47 7.66 3.82 1.41
CA GLU A 47 8.56 4.23 0.32
C GLU A 47 7.79 4.84 -0.86
N GLY A 48 6.72 4.19 -1.33
CA GLY A 48 5.88 4.71 -2.41
C GLY A 48 5.11 5.97 -2.01
N HIS A 49 4.59 6.01 -0.79
CA HIS A 49 3.84 7.14 -0.25
C HIS A 49 4.72 8.39 -0.07
N ASN A 50 5.98 8.23 0.34
CA ASN A 50 6.93 9.35 0.44
C ASN A 50 7.19 10.01 -0.92
N VAL A 51 7.25 9.22 -2.00
CA VAL A 51 7.40 9.72 -3.37
C VAL A 51 6.15 10.51 -3.79
N HIS A 52 4.96 10.00 -3.47
CA HIS A 52 3.71 10.73 -3.70
C HIS A 52 3.63 12.04 -2.88
N LEU A 53 4.04 12.05 -1.61
CA LEU A 53 4.09 13.27 -0.79
C LEU A 53 5.00 14.34 -1.38
N GLN A 54 6.12 13.95 -2.01
CA GLN A 54 6.98 14.90 -2.72
C GLN A 54 6.29 15.52 -3.93
N LEU A 55 5.45 14.78 -4.66
CA LEU A 55 4.63 15.33 -5.74
C LEU A 55 3.64 16.36 -5.21
N LEU A 56 2.92 16.06 -4.13
CA LEU A 56 2.00 17.00 -3.48
C LEU A 56 2.72 18.26 -2.99
N ALA A 57 3.89 18.12 -2.37
CA ALA A 57 4.67 19.26 -1.91
C ALA A 57 5.14 20.15 -3.07
N ASN A 58 5.51 19.55 -4.20
CA ASN A 58 5.88 20.29 -5.41
C ASN A 58 4.69 21.06 -5.99
N ASP A 59 3.51 20.43 -6.07
CA ASP A 59 2.27 21.06 -6.56
C ASP A 59 1.85 22.24 -5.67
N ALA A 60 1.82 22.04 -4.35
CA ALA A 60 1.54 23.09 -3.37
C ALA A 60 2.56 24.24 -3.40
N GLY A 61 3.81 23.94 -3.78
CA GLY A 61 4.87 24.93 -4.01
C GLY A 61 4.76 25.70 -5.33
N GLY A 62 3.72 25.45 -6.14
CA GLY A 62 3.48 26.12 -7.42
C GLY A 62 4.25 25.52 -8.59
N LYS A 63 4.87 24.34 -8.44
CA LYS A 63 5.45 23.61 -9.57
C LYS A 63 4.35 22.82 -10.27
N SER A 64 4.21 23.02 -11.58
CA SER A 64 3.25 22.27 -12.37
C SER A 64 3.52 20.77 -12.31
N VAL A 65 2.54 20.00 -11.83
CA VAL A 65 2.51 18.54 -11.95
C VAL A 65 1.70 18.18 -13.20
N GLU A 66 2.33 17.54 -14.18
CA GLU A 66 1.62 17.08 -15.38
C GLU A 66 0.73 15.87 -15.08
N PHE A 67 -0.58 16.04 -15.30
CA PHE A 67 -1.52 14.94 -15.26
C PHE A 67 -1.32 13.99 -16.43
N SER A 68 -1.28 12.70 -16.15
CA SER A 68 -1.19 11.63 -17.15
C SER A 68 -2.02 10.42 -16.72
N MET A 69 -2.38 9.56 -17.67
CA MET A 69 -3.04 8.29 -17.36
C MET A 69 -2.17 7.41 -16.43
N LEU A 70 -0.84 7.49 -16.59
CA LEU A 70 0.10 6.77 -15.73
C LEU A 70 0.12 7.31 -14.29
N LEU A 71 0.07 8.64 -14.10
CA LEU A 71 -0.07 9.24 -12.76
C LEU A 71 -1.40 8.83 -12.11
N MET A 72 -2.51 8.93 -12.86
CA MET A 72 -3.81 8.49 -12.36
C MET A 72 -3.79 7.01 -11.93
N HIS A 73 -3.12 6.14 -12.69
CA HIS A 73 -2.96 4.74 -12.33
C HIS A 73 -2.09 4.56 -11.07
N ALA A 74 -1.02 5.34 -10.91
CA ALA A 74 -0.19 5.31 -9.70
C ALA A 74 -0.99 5.72 -8.45
N GLU A 75 -1.81 6.76 -8.54
CA GLU A 75 -2.71 7.21 -7.46
C GLU A 75 -3.76 6.14 -7.13
N ASP A 76 -4.36 5.51 -8.13
CA ASP A 76 -5.31 4.39 -7.95
C ASP A 76 -4.67 3.20 -7.21
N GLN A 77 -3.45 2.81 -7.61
CA GLN A 77 -2.73 1.74 -6.92
C GLN A 77 -2.36 2.10 -5.48
N LEU A 78 -1.94 3.34 -5.23
CA LEU A 78 -1.57 3.84 -3.90
C LEU A 78 -2.79 3.81 -2.96
N MET A 79 -3.91 4.39 -3.37
CA MET A 79 -5.14 4.40 -2.57
C MET A 79 -5.71 2.99 -2.38
N GLY A 80 -5.59 2.14 -3.41
CA GLY A 80 -5.94 0.73 -3.32
C GLY A 80 -5.11 -0.01 -2.27
N ALA A 81 -3.79 0.19 -2.25
CA ALA A 81 -2.90 -0.43 -1.28
C ALA A 81 -3.25 -0.02 0.17
N GLU A 82 -3.48 1.26 0.41
CA GLU A 82 -3.85 1.76 1.75
C GLU A 82 -5.19 1.17 2.22
N THR A 83 -6.19 1.09 1.32
CA THR A 83 -7.48 0.47 1.64
C THR A 83 -7.31 -1.00 1.99
N PHE A 84 -6.48 -1.73 1.24
CA PHE A 84 -6.22 -3.15 1.53
C PHE A 84 -5.45 -3.34 2.84
N ARG A 85 -4.58 -2.42 3.25
CA ARG A 85 -3.91 -2.47 4.56
C ARG A 85 -4.93 -2.47 5.69
N ILE A 86 -5.82 -1.48 5.70
CA ILE A 86 -6.87 -1.32 6.72
C ILE A 86 -7.76 -2.57 6.77
N VAL A 87 -8.21 -3.04 5.60
CA VAL A 87 -9.04 -4.25 5.51
C VAL A 87 -8.30 -5.50 5.99
N ALA A 88 -7.00 -5.62 5.68
CA ALA A 88 -6.20 -6.76 6.11
C ALA A 88 -6.00 -6.79 7.63
N GLU A 89 -5.72 -5.65 8.25
CA GLU A 89 -5.63 -5.49 9.71
C GLU A 89 -6.95 -5.91 10.38
N ASP A 90 -8.09 -5.41 9.88
CA ASP A 90 -9.41 -5.80 10.39
C ASP A 90 -9.68 -7.31 10.24
N PHE A 91 -9.27 -7.92 9.12
CA PHE A 91 -9.43 -9.36 8.94
C PHE A 91 -8.58 -10.18 9.92
N ILE A 92 -7.33 -9.75 10.18
CA ILE A 92 -6.46 -10.40 11.17
C ILE A 92 -7.13 -10.37 12.54
N ASP A 93 -7.65 -9.22 12.96
CA ASP A 93 -8.37 -9.06 14.22
C ASP A 93 -9.62 -9.94 14.29
N VAL A 94 -10.36 -10.07 13.18
CA VAL A 94 -11.52 -10.97 13.10
C VAL A 94 -11.09 -12.43 13.26
N TYR A 95 -10.04 -12.89 12.56
CA TYR A 95 -9.57 -14.27 12.66
C TYR A 95 -9.03 -14.60 14.06
N GLU A 96 -8.30 -13.68 14.68
CA GLU A 96 -7.85 -13.81 16.07
C GLU A 96 -9.02 -13.99 17.05
N ARG A 97 -10.10 -13.21 16.89
CA ARG A 97 -11.31 -13.35 17.72
C ARG A 97 -12.08 -14.64 17.48
N LEU A 98 -12.02 -15.19 16.28
CA LEU A 98 -12.63 -16.48 15.95
C LEU A 98 -11.85 -17.66 16.51
N GLY A 99 -10.67 -17.44 17.11
CA GLY A 99 -9.79 -18.50 17.60
C GLY A 99 -9.24 -19.36 16.47
N LYS A 100 -9.11 -18.76 15.28
CA LYS A 100 -8.42 -19.35 14.15
C LYS A 100 -6.92 -19.14 14.26
#